data_AF-A0A7X0ZFS8-F1
#
_entry.id   AF-A0A7X0ZFS8-F1
#
_cell.length_a   1.000
_cell.length_b   1.000
_cell.length_c   1.000
_cell.angle_alpha   90.00
_cell.angle_beta   90.00
_cell.angle_gamma   90.00
#
_symmetry.space_group_name_H-M   'P 1'
#
loop_
_entity.id
_entity.type
_entity.pdbx_description
1 polymer ?
#
loop_
_entity_poly.entity_id
_entity_poly.type
_entity_poly.pdbx_seq_one_letter_code
_entity_poly.pdbx_strand_id
1 'polypeptide(L)'
;MERVLEYNIDNKNSLTIYMDELTERIHWDTKIQIKYETENTNYLLWDDNMLEGIRTFKTMLELALNNRLDMTAYSKYPIGYYENIEYNEISMNKMETMSFEKPLLWSSIAEVGNETFLYNSKNKVILEVSPIYKWHFDEPKILKDFITFDEFMKQYKPYIVQEISRDIVNKFISKSTEFLNKYFSDVV
;
A
#
# COMPACT_ATOMS: atom_id res chain seq x y z
N MET A 1 -15.40 -4.12 13.97
CA MET A 1 -14.70 -3.01 13.31
C MET A 1 -15.67 -1.99 12.74
N GLU A 2 -15.51 -0.74 13.13
CA GLU A 2 -16.22 0.46 12.68
C GLU A 2 -15.37 1.22 11.65
N ARG A 3 -16.02 1.92 10.71
CA ARG A 3 -15.35 2.83 9.78
C ARG A 3 -15.03 4.14 10.48
N VAL A 4 -13.75 4.50 10.53
CA VAL A 4 -13.29 5.70 11.25
C VAL A 4 -12.80 6.80 10.33
N LEU A 5 -12.26 6.43 9.16
CA LEU A 5 -11.78 7.38 8.17
C LEU A 5 -11.92 6.82 6.77
N GLU A 6 -12.43 7.61 5.84
CA GLU A 6 -12.64 7.20 4.45
C GLU A 6 -12.05 8.21 3.47
N TYR A 7 -11.28 7.73 2.51
CA TYR A 7 -10.64 8.53 1.48
C TYR A 7 -11.21 8.12 0.12
N ASN A 8 -12.20 8.88 -0.35
CA ASN A 8 -12.86 8.62 -1.62
C ASN A 8 -11.94 8.97 -2.79
N ILE A 9 -11.57 7.96 -3.58
CA ILE A 9 -10.75 8.13 -4.78
C ILE A 9 -11.66 8.51 -5.96
N ASP A 10 -12.81 7.86 -6.06
CA ASP A 10 -13.89 8.23 -6.98
C ASP A 10 -15.23 7.79 -6.38
N ASN A 11 -16.30 7.76 -7.19
CA ASN A 11 -17.64 7.40 -6.73
C ASN A 11 -17.81 5.91 -6.36
N LYS A 12 -16.84 5.07 -6.69
CA LYS A 12 -16.89 3.60 -6.62
C LYS A 12 -15.76 3.02 -5.77
N ASN A 13 -14.69 3.78 -5.57
CA ASN A 13 -13.47 3.32 -4.94
C ASN A 13 -13.06 4.22 -3.78
N SER A 14 -12.74 3.63 -2.64
CA SER A 14 -12.25 4.34 -1.46
C SER A 14 -11.16 3.56 -0.73
N LEU A 15 -10.29 4.29 -0.02
CA LEU A 15 -9.45 3.72 1.03
C LEU A 15 -10.13 3.97 2.37
N THR A 16 -10.42 2.92 3.12
CA THR A 16 -11.16 3.00 4.38
C THR A 16 -10.34 2.44 5.52
N ILE A 17 -10.23 3.23 6.59
CA ILE A 17 -9.63 2.84 7.85
C ILE A 17 -10.74 2.32 8.77
N TYR A 18 -10.47 1.13 9.31
CA TYR A 18 -11.30 0.40 10.23
C TYR A 18 -10.61 0.25 11.57
N MET A 19 -11.38 0.35 12.65
CA MET A 19 -10.91 0.12 14.02
C MET A 19 -11.95 -0.68 14.79
N ASP A 20 -11.58 -1.45 15.81
CA ASP A 20 -12.55 -2.23 16.59
C ASP A 20 -13.55 -1.37 17.36
N GLU A 21 -13.08 -0.30 18.01
CA GLU A 21 -13.91 0.65 18.77
C GLU A 21 -13.35 2.07 18.68
N LEU A 22 -14.18 3.06 18.29
CA LEU A 22 -13.80 4.47 18.31
C LEU A 22 -14.11 5.11 19.66
N THR A 23 -13.06 5.35 20.44
CA THR A 23 -13.14 6.05 21.72
C THR A 23 -12.71 7.52 21.59
N GLU A 24 -12.96 8.33 22.62
CA GLU A 24 -12.53 9.74 22.66
C GLU A 24 -11.00 9.91 22.67
N ARG A 25 -10.24 8.86 23.04
CA ARG A 25 -8.78 8.86 23.09
C ARG A 25 -8.24 7.62 22.39
N ILE A 26 -7.61 7.82 21.25
CA ILE A 26 -6.97 6.75 20.50
C ILE A 26 -5.50 6.70 20.90
N HIS A 27 -5.02 5.55 21.37
CA HIS A 27 -3.61 5.36 21.67
C HIS A 27 -2.81 5.14 20.37
N TRP A 28 -1.53 5.49 20.35
CA TRP A 28 -0.73 5.47 19.11
C TRP A 28 -0.53 4.05 18.53
N ASP A 29 -0.56 3.02 19.39
CA ASP A 29 -0.44 1.61 19.01
C ASP A 29 -1.79 0.95 18.68
N THR A 30 -2.88 1.72 18.63
CA THR A 30 -4.21 1.17 18.36
C THR A 30 -4.20 0.47 17.00
N LYS A 31 -4.56 -0.81 16.99
CA LYS A 31 -4.62 -1.60 15.76
C LYS A 31 -5.76 -1.14 14.87
N ILE A 32 -5.45 -1.05 13.57
CA ILE A 32 -6.41 -0.71 12.52
C ILE A 32 -6.24 -1.65 11.34
N GLN A 33 -7.28 -1.70 10.52
CA GLN A 33 -7.19 -2.23 9.17
C GLN A 33 -7.38 -1.11 8.17
N ILE A 34 -6.50 -1.02 7.17
CA ILE A 34 -6.71 -0.15 6.00
C ILE A 34 -7.07 -1.06 4.84
N LYS A 35 -8.20 -0.75 4.19
CA LYS A 35 -8.72 -1.52 3.06
C LYS A 35 -8.92 -0.62 1.86
N TYR A 36 -8.61 -1.14 0.68
CA TYR A 36 -9.08 -0.57 -0.58
C TYR A 36 -10.42 -1.22 -0.93
N GLU A 37 -11.47 -0.43 -1.00
CA GLU A 37 -12.84 -0.89 -1.25
C GLU A 37 -13.26 -0.51 -2.66
N THR A 38 -13.86 -1.48 -3.36
CA THR A 38 -14.50 -1.31 -4.66
C THR A 38 -15.97 -1.74 -4.56
N GLU A 39 -16.74 -1.54 -5.63
CA GLU A 39 -18.10 -2.09 -5.72
C GLU A 39 -18.18 -3.61 -5.52
N ASN A 40 -17.13 -4.36 -5.87
CA ASN A 40 -17.19 -5.83 -5.96
C ASN A 40 -16.29 -6.56 -4.96
N THR A 41 -15.29 -5.90 -4.41
CA THR A 41 -14.23 -6.53 -3.61
C THR A 41 -13.52 -5.54 -2.71
N ASN A 42 -12.92 -6.05 -1.64
CA ASN A 42 -12.11 -5.29 -0.70
C ASN A 42 -10.73 -5.94 -0.56
N TYR A 43 -9.67 -5.13 -0.62
CA TYR A 43 -8.29 -5.58 -0.44
C TYR A 43 -7.76 -5.08 0.91
N LEU A 44 -7.33 -5.98 1.79
CA LEU A 44 -6.60 -5.60 3.00
C LEU A 44 -5.21 -5.12 2.60
N LEU A 45 -4.86 -3.90 3.01
CA LEU A 45 -3.59 -3.25 2.67
C LEU A 45 -2.66 -3.12 3.87
N TRP A 46 -3.23 -2.92 5.06
CA TRP A 46 -2.51 -2.70 6.31
C TRP A 46 -3.32 -3.31 7.46
N ASP A 47 -2.64 -3.98 8.38
CA ASP A 47 -3.21 -4.53 9.62
C ASP A 47 -2.19 -4.39 10.75
N ASP A 48 -2.04 -3.16 11.24
CA ASP A 48 -1.10 -2.79 12.28
C ASP A 48 -1.55 -1.47 12.93
N ASN A 49 -0.65 -0.79 13.64
CA ASN A 49 -0.91 0.41 14.41
C ASN A 49 -1.35 1.60 13.53
N MET A 50 -2.25 2.41 14.11
CA MET A 50 -2.90 3.53 13.45
C MET A 50 -1.94 4.66 13.09
N LEU A 51 -1.07 5.02 14.03
CA LEU A 51 -0.20 6.18 13.87
C LEU A 51 0.73 5.98 12.67
N GLU A 52 1.38 4.82 12.58
CA GLU A 52 2.25 4.50 11.45
C GLU A 52 1.48 4.42 10.13
N GLY A 53 0.35 3.71 10.10
CA GLY A 53 -0.47 3.58 8.90
C GLY A 53 -0.84 4.95 8.30
N ILE A 54 -1.37 5.86 9.12
CA ILE A 54 -1.82 7.18 8.65
C ILE A 54 -0.64 8.13 8.38
N ARG A 55 0.40 8.13 9.22
CA ARG A 55 1.56 9.01 9.05
C ARG A 55 2.35 8.66 7.79
N THR A 56 2.55 7.36 7.51
CA THR A 56 3.20 6.89 6.29
C THR A 56 2.39 7.29 5.08
N PHE A 57 1.06 7.13 5.11
CA PHE A 57 0.20 7.57 4.01
C PHE A 57 0.28 9.06 3.72
N LYS A 58 0.17 9.90 4.76
CA LYS A 58 0.31 11.35 4.61
C LYS A 58 1.67 11.72 4.01
N THR A 59 2.75 11.15 4.53
CA THR A 59 4.11 11.42 4.05
C THR A 59 4.27 11.04 2.59
N MET A 60 3.81 9.85 2.20
CA MET A 60 3.87 9.37 0.82
C MET A 60 3.05 10.25 -0.13
N LEU A 61 1.86 10.69 0.30
CA LEU A 61 1.03 11.64 -0.47
C LEU A 61 1.75 12.99 -0.68
N GLU A 62 2.41 13.52 0.36
CA GLU A 62 3.19 14.75 0.27
C GLU A 62 4.38 14.61 -0.67
N LEU A 63 5.10 13.49 -0.62
CA LEU A 63 6.20 13.19 -1.54
C LEU A 63 5.70 13.05 -2.99
N ALA A 64 4.62 12.31 -3.20
CA ALA A 64 4.00 12.14 -4.52
C ALA A 64 3.48 13.47 -5.08
N LEU A 65 2.86 14.31 -4.25
CA LEU A 65 2.41 15.64 -4.67
C LEU A 65 3.60 16.49 -5.14
N ASN A 66 4.76 16.36 -4.51
CA ASN A 66 5.97 17.09 -4.88
C ASN A 66 6.82 16.40 -5.97
N ASN A 67 6.28 15.37 -6.65
CA ASN A 67 6.97 14.58 -7.67
C ASN A 67 8.29 13.96 -7.18
N ARG A 68 8.37 13.61 -5.89
CA ARG A 68 9.59 13.03 -5.28
C ARG A 68 9.64 11.50 -5.35
N LEU A 69 8.62 10.86 -5.94
CA LEU A 69 8.51 9.40 -6.08
C LEU A 69 8.44 9.02 -7.56
N ASP A 70 9.30 9.61 -8.41
CA ASP A 70 9.24 9.42 -9.87
C ASP A 70 9.71 8.04 -10.32
N MET A 71 8.77 7.24 -10.84
CA MET A 71 8.98 5.91 -11.38
C MET A 71 8.72 5.85 -12.88
N THR A 72 8.81 6.97 -13.59
CA THR A 72 8.57 7.03 -15.06
C THR A 72 9.48 6.07 -15.84
N ALA A 73 10.71 5.83 -15.36
CA ALA A 73 11.65 4.88 -15.95
C ALA A 73 11.13 3.42 -15.92
N TYR A 74 10.24 3.10 -14.98
CA TYR A 74 9.63 1.79 -14.78
C TYR A 74 8.22 1.71 -15.37
N SER A 75 7.89 2.50 -16.40
CA SER A 75 6.52 2.59 -16.93
C SER A 75 6.06 1.41 -17.81
N LYS A 76 6.91 0.41 -18.07
CA LYS A 76 6.54 -0.75 -18.91
C LYS A 76 5.61 -1.72 -18.16
N TYR A 77 5.81 -1.90 -16.86
CA TYR A 77 4.98 -2.74 -15.99
C TYR A 77 4.63 -1.98 -14.71
N PRO A 78 3.61 -2.42 -13.94
CA PRO A 78 3.35 -1.92 -12.59
C PRO A 78 4.55 -2.13 -11.66
N ILE A 79 4.68 -1.32 -10.61
CA ILE A 79 5.86 -1.36 -9.72
C ILE A 79 5.96 -2.68 -8.96
N GLY A 80 4.83 -3.23 -8.51
CA GLY A 80 4.80 -4.53 -7.84
C GLY A 80 5.30 -5.68 -8.74
N TYR A 81 5.27 -5.52 -10.07
CA TYR A 81 5.86 -6.52 -10.98
C TYR A 81 7.39 -6.54 -10.84
N TYR A 82 8.01 -5.36 -10.86
CA TYR A 82 9.45 -5.22 -10.70
C TYR A 82 9.91 -5.64 -9.31
N GLU A 83 9.14 -5.28 -8.27
CA GLU A 83 9.46 -5.68 -6.91
C GLU A 83 9.44 -7.20 -6.73
N ASN A 84 8.46 -7.90 -7.31
CA ASN A 84 8.46 -9.36 -7.27
C ASN A 84 9.72 -9.96 -7.94
N ILE A 85 10.20 -9.37 -9.03
CA ILE A 85 11.45 -9.80 -9.66
C ILE A 85 12.64 -9.57 -8.73
N GLU A 86 12.77 -8.37 -8.16
CA GLU A 86 13.90 -8.05 -7.28
C GLU A 86 13.89 -8.89 -6.00
N TYR A 87 12.74 -9.09 -5.36
CA TYR A 87 12.63 -9.98 -4.20
C TYR A 87 13.04 -11.40 -4.53
N ASN A 88 12.67 -11.92 -5.69
CA ASN A 88 13.09 -13.25 -6.11
C ASN A 88 14.61 -13.29 -6.41
N GLU A 89 15.19 -12.24 -6.98
CA GLU A 89 16.64 -12.16 -7.18
C GLU A 89 17.41 -12.09 -5.86
N ILE A 90 16.90 -11.35 -4.88
CA ILE A 90 17.45 -11.27 -3.52
C ILE A 90 17.34 -12.63 -2.83
N SER A 91 16.19 -13.30 -2.88
CA SER A 91 16.02 -14.62 -2.25
C SER A 91 16.93 -15.70 -2.86
N MET A 92 17.23 -15.58 -4.16
CA MET A 92 18.18 -16.43 -4.86
C MET A 92 19.65 -16.04 -4.64
N ASN A 93 19.95 -15.06 -3.80
CA ASN A 93 21.29 -14.48 -3.59
C ASN A 93 21.96 -14.00 -4.89
N LYS A 94 21.16 -13.59 -5.89
CA LYS A 94 21.64 -12.96 -7.13
C LYS A 94 21.82 -11.45 -6.97
N MET A 95 21.22 -10.88 -5.94
CA MET A 95 21.25 -9.46 -5.63
C MET A 95 21.28 -9.27 -4.10
N GLU A 96 22.03 -8.28 -3.61
CA GLU A 96 22.14 -8.01 -2.17
C GLU A 96 21.09 -6.99 -1.68
N THR A 97 20.75 -6.01 -2.52
CA THR A 97 19.85 -4.90 -2.19
C THR A 97 19.03 -4.49 -3.42
N MET A 98 17.85 -3.91 -3.20
CA MET A 98 16.95 -3.45 -4.26
C MET A 98 17.61 -2.39 -5.16
N SER A 99 17.20 -2.31 -6.42
CA SER A 99 17.82 -1.43 -7.41
C SER A 99 17.29 0.01 -7.41
N PHE A 100 16.15 0.23 -6.74
CA PHE A 100 15.50 1.54 -6.65
C PHE A 100 14.95 1.82 -5.25
N GLU A 101 14.77 3.10 -4.94
CA GLU A 101 14.09 3.55 -3.73
C GLU A 101 12.60 3.22 -3.84
N LYS A 102 12.10 2.36 -2.94
CA LYS A 102 10.76 1.80 -3.04
C LYS A 102 9.69 2.87 -2.77
N PRO A 103 8.72 3.07 -3.67
CA PRO A 103 7.52 3.83 -3.36
C PRO A 103 6.49 2.99 -2.58
N LEU A 104 6.97 2.04 -1.76
CA LEU A 104 6.14 1.14 -0.97
C LEU A 104 5.43 1.95 0.11
N LEU A 105 4.10 1.92 0.07
CA LEU A 105 3.25 2.58 1.03
C LEU A 105 2.90 1.62 2.17
N TRP A 106 2.38 0.43 1.86
CA TRP A 106 1.98 -0.57 2.86
C TRP A 106 2.17 -1.99 2.33
N SER A 107 2.40 -2.93 3.24
CA SER A 107 2.30 -4.36 2.99
C SER A 107 1.29 -4.97 3.96
N SER A 108 0.40 -5.80 3.45
CA SER A 108 -0.50 -6.58 4.29
C SER A 108 0.25 -7.71 4.98
N ILE A 109 -0.38 -8.37 5.95
CA ILE A 109 0.11 -9.63 6.52
C ILE A 109 0.42 -10.68 5.43
N ALA A 110 1.41 -11.53 5.69
CA ALA A 110 1.96 -12.47 4.70
C ALA A 110 0.90 -13.44 4.13
N GLU A 111 -0.07 -13.84 4.95
CA GLU A 111 -1.15 -14.73 4.54
C GLU A 111 -2.02 -14.10 3.44
N VAL A 112 -2.22 -12.79 3.48
CA VAL A 112 -2.95 -12.03 2.47
C VAL A 112 -2.06 -11.76 1.26
N GLY A 113 -0.87 -11.21 1.48
CA GLY A 113 0.14 -11.03 0.43
C GLY A 113 -0.19 -9.92 -0.58
N ASN A 114 -0.58 -8.75 -0.10
CA ASN A 114 -0.77 -7.54 -0.91
C ASN A 114 0.29 -6.50 -0.56
N GLU A 115 0.80 -5.80 -1.56
CA GLU A 115 1.59 -4.59 -1.40
C GLU A 115 0.92 -3.41 -2.09
N THR A 116 1.05 -2.24 -1.48
CA THR A 116 0.48 -0.98 -1.95
C THR A 116 1.61 -0.02 -2.27
N PHE A 117 1.57 0.60 -3.44
CA PHE A 117 2.55 1.59 -3.89
C PHE A 117 1.88 2.92 -4.15
N LEU A 118 2.60 4.00 -3.86
CA LEU A 118 2.20 5.34 -4.24
C LEU A 118 3.39 6.04 -4.90
N TYR A 119 3.26 6.36 -6.18
CA TYR A 119 4.37 6.90 -6.97
C TYR A 119 3.92 7.90 -8.02
N ASN A 120 4.90 8.54 -8.66
CA ASN A 120 4.69 9.41 -9.81
C ASN A 120 5.05 8.67 -11.10
N SER A 121 4.23 8.84 -12.13
CA SER A 121 4.56 8.41 -13.50
C SER A 121 4.08 9.48 -14.48
N LYS A 122 5.01 10.07 -15.25
CA LYS A 122 4.71 11.16 -16.19
C LYS A 122 3.89 12.29 -15.55
N ASN A 123 4.30 12.75 -14.37
CA ASN A 123 3.65 13.79 -13.54
C ASN A 123 2.25 13.45 -12.98
N LYS A 124 1.83 12.19 -13.06
CA LYS A 124 0.58 11.69 -12.46
C LYS A 124 0.88 10.95 -11.18
N VAL A 125 0.02 11.07 -10.17
CA VAL A 125 0.11 10.27 -8.94
C VAL A 125 -0.63 8.96 -9.18
N ILE A 126 0.05 7.84 -8.98
CA ILE A 126 -0.46 6.49 -9.19
C ILE A 126 -0.52 5.78 -7.85
N LEU A 127 -1.68 5.24 -7.51
CA LEU A 127 -1.88 4.27 -6.45
C LEU A 127 -1.99 2.88 -7.09
N GLU A 128 -1.17 1.96 -6.62
CA GLU A 128 -1.15 0.59 -7.10
C GLU A 128 -1.35 -0.36 -5.93
N VAL A 129 -2.14 -1.41 -6.14
CA VAL A 129 -2.28 -2.54 -5.23
C VAL A 129 -1.98 -3.80 -6.00
N SER A 130 -0.98 -4.55 -5.55
CA SER A 130 -0.41 -5.68 -6.29
C SER A 130 -0.21 -6.89 -5.39
N PRO A 131 -0.33 -8.12 -5.94
CA PRO A 131 0.05 -9.32 -5.21
C PRO A 131 1.57 -9.40 -5.03
N ILE A 132 2.00 -9.90 -3.87
CA ILE A 132 3.37 -10.38 -3.64
C ILE A 132 3.42 -11.91 -3.73
N TYR A 133 4.47 -12.44 -4.33
CA TYR A 133 4.74 -13.87 -4.33
C TYR A 133 5.08 -14.33 -2.91
N LYS A 134 4.22 -15.19 -2.36
CA LYS A 134 4.25 -15.58 -0.94
C LYS A 134 5.49 -16.38 -0.53
N TRP A 135 6.19 -16.97 -1.49
CA TRP A 135 7.30 -17.90 -1.23
C TRP A 135 8.65 -17.30 -1.60
N HIS A 136 8.78 -15.97 -1.61
CA HIS A 136 10.08 -15.31 -1.78
C HIS A 136 11.06 -15.75 -0.68
N PHE A 137 10.61 -15.71 0.57
CA PHE A 137 11.46 -15.94 1.75
C PHE A 137 10.92 -17.04 2.68
N ASP A 138 9.76 -17.62 2.34
CA ASP A 138 9.07 -18.63 3.13
C ASP A 138 9.01 -19.96 2.39
N GLU A 139 9.34 -21.04 3.10
CA GLU A 139 9.11 -22.39 2.58
C GLU A 139 7.61 -22.73 2.60
N PRO A 140 7.06 -23.35 1.53
CA PRO A 140 5.66 -23.75 1.50
C PRO A 140 5.38 -24.78 2.60
N LYS A 141 4.62 -24.39 3.63
CA LYS A 141 4.18 -25.30 4.69
C LYS A 141 3.26 -26.42 4.16
N ILE A 142 2.54 -26.15 3.06
CA ILE A 142 1.66 -27.09 2.38
C ILE A 142 1.94 -27.01 0.87
N LEU A 143 2.47 -28.08 0.28
CA LEU A 143 2.82 -28.13 -1.16
C LEU A 143 1.62 -28.00 -2.11
N LYS A 144 0.40 -28.24 -1.61
CA LYS A 144 -0.81 -28.24 -2.44
C LYS A 144 -1.13 -26.88 -3.05
N ASP A 145 -0.79 -25.79 -2.36
CA ASP A 145 -1.06 -24.42 -2.80
C ASP A 145 0.19 -23.74 -3.36
N PHE A 146 1.31 -24.46 -3.44
CA PHE A 146 2.56 -23.95 -3.97
C PHE A 146 2.50 -23.81 -5.49
N ILE A 147 2.88 -22.63 -5.98
CA ILE A 147 3.19 -22.38 -7.39
C ILE A 147 4.62 -21.85 -7.48
N THR A 148 5.32 -22.13 -8.57
CA THR A 148 6.66 -21.59 -8.81
C THR A 148 6.61 -20.08 -9.07
N PHE A 149 7.73 -19.39 -8.85
CA PHE A 149 7.84 -17.95 -9.17
C PHE A 149 7.52 -17.68 -10.65
N ASP A 150 8.01 -18.51 -11.56
CA ASP A 150 7.72 -18.39 -13.00
C ASP A 150 6.24 -18.55 -13.32
N GLU A 151 5.54 -19.47 -12.65
CA GLU A 151 4.08 -19.64 -12.81
C GLU A 151 3.30 -18.45 -12.27
N PHE A 152 3.72 -17.92 -11.11
CA PHE A 152 3.14 -16.69 -10.55
C PHE A 152 3.32 -15.52 -11.51
N MET A 153 4.53 -15.28 -12.01
CA MET A 153 4.83 -14.16 -12.90
C MET A 153 4.11 -14.26 -14.26
N LYS A 154 3.85 -15.48 -14.76
CA LYS A 154 3.04 -15.69 -15.97
C LYS A 154 1.58 -15.26 -15.80
N GLN A 155 1.06 -15.32 -14.57
CA GLN A 155 -0.32 -14.98 -14.24
C GLN A 155 -0.43 -13.62 -13.55
N TYR A 156 0.69 -12.95 -13.31
CA TYR A 156 0.74 -11.72 -12.54
C TYR A 156 -0.14 -10.65 -13.17
N LYS A 157 -0.98 -10.05 -12.32
CA LYS A 157 -1.77 -8.88 -12.64
C LYS A 157 -1.92 -8.04 -11.37
N PRO A 158 -1.65 -6.72 -11.42
CA PRO A 158 -1.97 -5.86 -10.31
C PRO A 158 -3.49 -5.87 -10.09
N TYR A 159 -3.93 -5.80 -8.85
CA TYR A 159 -5.35 -5.69 -8.55
C TYR A 159 -5.88 -4.32 -8.95
N ILE A 160 -5.11 -3.27 -8.61
CA ILE A 160 -5.47 -1.87 -8.85
C ILE A 160 -4.24 -1.15 -9.40
N VAL A 161 -4.44 -0.34 -10.44
CA VAL A 161 -3.50 0.70 -10.88
C VAL A 161 -4.35 1.90 -11.23
N GLN A 162 -4.38 2.89 -10.34
CA GLN A 162 -5.27 4.03 -10.46
C GLN A 162 -4.52 5.34 -10.39
N GLU A 163 -4.81 6.22 -11.34
CA GLU A 163 -4.40 7.62 -11.27
C GLU A 163 -5.28 8.36 -10.25
N ILE A 164 -4.63 9.02 -9.29
CA ILE A 164 -5.27 9.89 -8.32
C ILE A 164 -4.97 11.34 -8.73
N SER A 165 -6.03 12.14 -8.90
CA SER A 165 -5.84 13.56 -9.20
C SER A 165 -5.16 14.29 -8.04
N ARG A 166 -4.36 15.31 -8.36
CA ARG A 166 -3.65 16.11 -7.34
C ARG A 166 -4.61 16.78 -6.35
N ASP A 167 -5.82 17.13 -6.78
CA ASP A 167 -6.86 17.67 -5.89
C ASP A 167 -7.34 16.64 -4.86
N ILE A 168 -7.48 15.38 -5.27
CA ILE A 168 -7.80 14.28 -4.34
C ILE A 168 -6.64 14.05 -3.38
N VAL A 169 -5.40 14.04 -3.88
CA VAL A 169 -4.19 13.92 -3.04
C VAL A 169 -4.16 15.01 -1.96
N ASN A 170 -4.41 16.27 -2.32
CA ASN A 170 -4.49 17.37 -1.36
C ASN A 170 -5.59 17.15 -0.31
N LYS A 171 -6.79 16.72 -0.72
CA LYS A 171 -7.88 16.40 0.21
C LYS A 171 -7.48 15.29 1.18
N PHE A 172 -6.77 14.27 0.70
CA PHE A 172 -6.30 13.18 1.55
C PHE A 172 -5.28 13.68 2.57
N ILE A 173 -4.29 14.49 2.15
CA ILE A 173 -3.31 15.09 3.06
C ILE A 173 -4.00 15.93 4.14
N SER A 174 -4.94 16.81 3.77
CA SER A 174 -5.69 17.61 4.73
C SER A 174 -6.46 16.73 5.72
N LYS A 175 -7.17 15.71 5.23
CA LYS A 175 -7.93 14.78 6.05
C LYS A 175 -7.05 13.96 7.00
N SER A 176 -5.90 13.48 6.56
CA SER A 176 -4.92 12.81 7.42
C SER A 176 -4.35 13.76 8.46
N THR A 177 -4.06 15.01 8.10
CA THR A 177 -3.53 16.03 9.01
C THR A 177 -4.53 16.38 10.11
N GLU A 178 -5.79 16.62 9.75
CA GLU A 178 -6.87 16.87 10.71
C GLU A 178 -7.04 15.70 11.68
N PHE A 179 -7.01 14.48 11.16
CA PHE A 179 -7.13 13.27 11.98
C PHE A 179 -5.96 13.13 12.96
N LEU A 180 -4.72 13.28 12.46
CA LEU A 180 -3.51 13.20 13.28
C LEU A 180 -3.49 14.29 14.37
N ASN A 181 -3.85 15.53 14.03
CA ASN A 181 -3.92 16.62 15.01
C ASN A 181 -5.00 16.40 16.06
N LYS A 182 -6.13 15.78 15.70
CA LYS A 182 -7.23 15.53 16.63
C LYS A 182 -6.88 14.50 17.69
N TYR A 183 -6.14 13.45 17.31
CA TYR A 183 -5.93 12.28 18.18
C TYR A 183 -4.48 12.10 18.65
N PHE A 184 -3.51 12.76 18.01
CA PHE A 184 -2.07 12.55 18.24
C PHE A 184 -1.28 13.88 18.31
N SER A 185 -1.92 15.00 18.66
CA SER A 185 -1.27 16.32 18.75
C SER A 185 0.00 16.35 19.62
N ASP A 186 0.08 15.48 20.60
CA ASP A 186 1.17 15.45 21.59
C ASP A 186 2.33 14.53 21.17
N VAL A 187 2.22 13.88 20.01
CA VAL A 187 3.14 12.86 19.49
C VAL A 187 3.77 13.27 18.14
N VAL A 188 3.26 14.33 17.51
CA VAL A 188 3.68 14.83 16.18
C VAL A 188 4.43 16.15 16.28
#